data_AF-A0A937BD93-F1
#
_entry.id   AF-A0A937BD93-F1
#
_cell.length_a   1.000
_cell.length_b   1.000
_cell.length_c   1.000
_cell.angle_alpha   90.00
_cell.angle_beta   90.00
_cell.angle_gamma   90.00
#
_symmetry.space_group_name_H-M   'P 1'
#
loop_
_entity.id
_entity.type
_entity.pdbx_description
1 polymer ?
#
loop_
_entity_poly.entity_id
_entity_poly.type
_entity_poly.pdbx_seq_one_letter_code
_entity_poly.pdbx_strand_id
1 'polypeptide(L)'
;MRVVVILDDEEGRRSTSYSYEKLLGIKALSDRDNENLDAGQETTLDRTRRLLYVCCSRSLKDLAVILFATDTQAATQAVLATGIFQQDEVKSEAFIDIALDN
;
A
#
# COMPACT_ATOMS: atom_id res chain seq x y z
N MET A 1 8.91 19.37 -5.23
CA MET A 1 8.22 19.01 -3.98
C MET A 1 8.56 17.56 -3.66
N ARG A 2 8.88 17.26 -2.40
CA ARG A 2 9.04 15.88 -1.92
C ARG A 2 7.74 15.46 -1.25
N VAL A 3 7.34 14.20 -1.42
CA VAL A 3 6.09 13.67 -0.87
C VAL A 3 6.38 12.43 -0.05
N VAL A 4 5.78 12.37 1.14
CA VAL A 4 5.71 11.16 1.95
C VAL A 4 4.24 10.73 1.98
N VAL A 5 3.99 9.47 1.66
CA VAL A 5 2.66 8.86 1.74
C VAL A 5 2.70 7.76 2.78
N ILE A 6 1.82 7.84 3.76
CA ILE A 6 1.70 6.83 4.82
C ILE A 6 0.44 6.01 4.52
N LEU A 7 0.62 4.70 4.37
CA LEU A 7 -0.42 3.73 4.15
C LEU A 7 -0.66 3.02 5.49
N ASP A 8 -1.83 3.27 6.08
CA ASP A 8 -2.25 2.71 7.36
C ASP A 8 -3.72 2.29 7.27
N ASP A 9 -3.93 1.00 6.98
CA ASP A 9 -5.26 0.40 6.92
C ASP A 9 -5.89 0.26 8.33
N GLU A 10 -5.09 0.26 9.39
CA GLU A 10 -5.53 0.08 10.77
C GLU A 10 -6.22 1.33 11.34
N GLU A 11 -5.64 2.51 11.11
CA GLU A 11 -6.24 3.80 11.48
C GLU A 11 -7.45 4.11 10.57
N GLY A 12 -7.43 3.61 9.33
CA GLY A 12 -8.51 3.71 8.34
C GLY A 12 -9.74 2.83 8.61
N ARG A 13 -9.73 1.96 9.63
CA ARG A 13 -10.75 0.92 9.90
C ARG A 13 -12.21 1.41 9.95
N ARG A 14 -12.45 2.69 10.18
CA ARG A 14 -13.81 3.29 10.19
C ARG A 14 -14.41 3.47 8.78
N SER A 15 -13.59 3.38 7.74
CA SER A 15 -13.99 3.52 6.34
C SER A 15 -13.64 2.25 5.57
N THR A 16 -14.66 1.50 5.13
CA THR A 16 -14.46 0.31 4.27
C THR A 16 -14.20 0.68 2.80
N SER A 17 -14.13 1.99 2.50
CA SER A 17 -14.04 2.50 1.13
C SER A 17 -12.67 2.29 0.49
N TYR A 18 -11.62 2.10 1.30
CA TYR A 18 -10.24 1.97 0.86
C TYR A 18 -9.51 0.87 1.65
N SER A 19 -8.64 0.12 0.98
CA SER A 19 -7.67 -0.76 1.63
C SER A 19 -6.42 -0.90 0.77
N TYR A 20 -5.28 -0.46 1.30
CA TYR A 20 -3.98 -0.61 0.66
C TYR A 20 -3.48 -2.04 0.78
N GLU A 21 -3.80 -2.76 1.86
CA GLU A 21 -3.44 -4.17 1.99
C GLU A 21 -4.10 -5.03 0.91
N LYS A 22 -5.37 -4.77 0.58
CA LYS A 22 -6.04 -5.43 -0.55
C LYS A 22 -5.43 -5.03 -1.89
N LEU A 23 -5.12 -3.74 -2.07
CA LEU A 23 -4.51 -3.25 -3.31
C LEU A 23 -3.13 -3.86 -3.59
N LEU A 24 -2.32 -4.03 -2.55
CA LEU A 24 -0.98 -4.60 -2.63
C LEU A 24 -0.98 -6.14 -2.56
N GLY A 25 -2.14 -6.77 -2.40
CA GLY A 25 -2.26 -8.23 -2.34
C GLY A 25 -1.83 -8.86 -1.01
N ILE A 26 -1.65 -8.05 0.04
CA ILE A 26 -1.35 -8.50 1.41
C ILE A 26 -2.58 -9.17 2.02
N LYS A 27 -3.76 -8.61 1.73
CA LYS A 27 -5.05 -9.13 2.18
C LYS A 27 -5.91 -9.56 1.00
N ALA A 28 -6.60 -10.68 1.16
CA ALA A 28 -7.56 -11.13 0.17
C ALA A 28 -8.73 -10.14 0.01
N LEU A 29 -9.30 -10.12 -1.19
CA LEU A 29 -10.55 -9.44 -1.47
C LEU A 29 -11.68 -10.07 -0.65
N SER A 30 -12.61 -9.23 -0.20
CA SER A 30 -13.83 -9.74 0.44
C SER A 30 -14.83 -10.21 -0.61
N ASP A 31 -15.80 -11.04 -0.21
CA ASP A 31 -16.86 -11.53 -1.10
C ASP A 31 -17.54 -10.39 -1.87
N ARG A 32 -17.84 -9.30 -1.17
CA ARG A 32 -18.43 -8.09 -1.78
C ARG A 32 -17.51 -7.40 -2.79
N ASP A 33 -16.19 -7.44 -2.60
CA ASP A 33 -15.27 -6.90 -3.62
C ASP A 33 -15.30 -7.79 -4.88
N ASN A 34 -15.34 -9.11 -4.72
CA ASN A 34 -15.43 -10.06 -5.83
C ASN A 34 -16.77 -9.92 -6.57
N GLU A 35 -17.89 -9.82 -5.86
CA GLU A 35 -19.21 -9.56 -6.46
C GLU A 35 -19.22 -8.27 -7.29
N ASN A 36 -18.62 -7.19 -6.77
CA ASN A 36 -18.52 -5.92 -7.50
C ASN A 36 -17.62 -6.04 -8.73
N LEU A 37 -16.50 -6.77 -8.63
CA LEU A 37 -15.62 -7.06 -9.77
C LEU A 37 -16.37 -7.80 -10.88
N ASP A 38 -17.10 -8.85 -10.54
CA ASP A 38 -17.86 -9.67 -11.48
C ASP A 38 -18.99 -8.87 -12.13
N ALA A 39 -19.61 -7.95 -11.37
CA ALA A 39 -20.65 -7.06 -11.85
C ALA A 39 -20.12 -5.84 -12.65
N GLY A 40 -18.79 -5.70 -12.81
CA GLY A 40 -18.17 -4.54 -13.47
C GLY A 40 -18.40 -3.21 -12.72
N GLN A 41 -18.69 -3.28 -11.43
CA GLN A 41 -18.91 -2.12 -10.57
C GLN A 41 -17.60 -1.62 -9.96
N GLU A 42 -17.62 -0.39 -9.46
CA GLU A 42 -16.46 0.18 -8.78
C GLU A 42 -16.13 -0.58 -7.49
N THR A 43 -14.88 -1.01 -7.37
CA THR A 43 -14.39 -1.78 -6.23
C THR A 43 -13.57 -0.94 -5.26
N THR A 44 -13.28 -1.52 -4.09
CA THR A 44 -12.30 -0.95 -3.15
C THR A 44 -10.93 -0.77 -3.81
N LEU A 45 -10.52 -1.70 -4.68
CA LEU A 45 -9.26 -1.62 -5.42
C LEU A 45 -9.20 -0.38 -6.32
N ASP A 46 -10.28 -0.09 -7.04
CA ASP A 46 -10.33 1.05 -7.96
C ASP A 46 -10.22 2.37 -7.21
N ARG A 47 -10.98 2.50 -6.11
CA ARG A 47 -10.94 3.68 -5.26
C ARG A 47 -9.57 3.87 -4.62
N THR A 48 -8.98 2.83 -4.03
CA THR A 48 -7.66 2.89 -3.41
C THR A 48 -6.58 3.20 -4.43
N ARG A 49 -6.61 2.58 -5.62
CA ARG A 49 -5.63 2.85 -6.68
C ARG A 49 -5.67 4.32 -7.11
N ARG A 50 -6.88 4.89 -7.28
CA ARG A 50 -7.02 6.31 -7.63
C ARG A 50 -6.50 7.23 -6.54
N LEU A 51 -6.81 6.94 -5.28
CA LEU A 51 -6.30 7.73 -4.15
C LEU A 51 -4.77 7.67 -4.07
N LEU A 52 -4.20 6.46 -4.15
CA LEU A 52 -2.75 6.26 -4.12
C LEU A 52 -2.07 6.99 -5.28
N TYR A 53 -2.61 6.88 -6.50
CA TYR A 53 -2.11 7.60 -7.67
C TYR A 53 -2.07 9.11 -7.43
N VAL A 54 -3.14 9.71 -6.92
CA VAL A 54 -3.19 11.15 -6.62
C VAL A 54 -2.16 11.53 -5.55
N CYS A 55 -1.99 10.72 -4.51
CA CYS A 55 -0.99 10.98 -3.47
C CYS A 55 0.44 10.96 -4.05
N CYS A 56 0.76 9.94 -4.84
CA CYS A 56 2.10 9.75 -5.41
C CYS A 56 2.41 10.72 -6.56
N SER A 57 1.44 11.03 -7.42
CA SER A 57 1.65 11.84 -8.64
C SER A 57 1.96 13.31 -8.37
N ARG A 58 1.79 13.78 -7.12
CA ARG A 58 2.21 15.13 -6.71
C ARG A 58 3.71 15.23 -6.44
N SER A 59 4.43 14.11 -6.36
CA SER A 59 5.90 14.13 -6.24
C SER A 59 6.53 14.71 -7.51
N LEU A 60 7.35 15.76 -7.34
CA LEU A 60 8.13 16.36 -8.44
C LEU A 60 9.63 16.10 -8.30
N LYS A 61 10.05 15.49 -7.18
CA LYS A 61 11.46 15.20 -6.89
C LYS A 61 11.59 13.79 -6.32
N ASP A 62 11.18 13.62 -5.07
CA ASP A 62 11.37 12.39 -4.31
C ASP A 62 10.04 11.95 -3.71
N LEU A 63 9.77 10.65 -3.74
CA LEU A 63 8.60 10.00 -3.14
C LEU A 63 9.09 8.96 -2.13
N ALA A 64 8.55 9.01 -0.92
CA ALA A 64 8.66 7.92 0.05
C ALA A 64 7.27 7.39 0.38
N VAL A 65 7.10 6.08 0.33
CA VAL A 65 5.86 5.40 0.74
C VAL A 65 6.18 4.56 1.97
N ILE A 66 5.47 4.82 3.07
CA ILE A 66 5.61 4.11 4.33
C ILE A 66 4.35 3.27 4.49
N LEU A 67 4.50 1.96 4.59
CA LEU A 67 3.41 1.02 4.79
C LEU A 67 3.47 0.48 6.23
N PHE A 68 2.42 0.72 7.01
CA PHE A 68 2.20 0.00 8.25
C PHE A 68 1.53 -1.32 7.94
N ALA A 69 2.15 -2.41 8.38
CA ALA A 69 1.65 -3.76 8.20
C ALA A 69 1.92 -4.58 9.46
N THR A 70 0.98 -5.45 9.83
CA THR A 70 1.15 -6.35 10.99
C THR A 70 2.25 -7.40 10.74
N ASP A 71 2.40 -7.84 9.49
CA ASP A 71 3.46 -8.75 9.06
C ASP A 71 4.33 -8.06 8.00
N THR A 72 5.47 -7.52 8.45
CA THR A 72 6.40 -6.76 7.60
C THR A 72 7.06 -7.63 6.53
N GLN A 73 7.23 -8.93 6.80
CA GLN A 73 7.82 -9.87 5.85
C GLN A 73 6.86 -10.19 4.72
N ALA A 74 5.61 -10.55 5.04
CA ALA A 74 4.57 -10.80 4.05
C ALA A 74 4.28 -9.54 3.22
N ALA A 75 4.23 -8.37 3.87
CA ALA A 75 4.05 -7.09 3.19
C ALA A 75 5.19 -6.78 2.21
N THR A 76 6.45 -7.03 2.60
CA THR A 76 7.62 -6.84 1.73
C THR A 76 7.50 -7.73 0.49
N GLN A 77 7.17 -9.01 0.65
CA GLN A 77 7.01 -9.93 -0.49
C GLN A 77 5.86 -9.50 -1.41
N ALA A 78 4.73 -9.10 -0.84
CA ALA A 78 3.58 -8.62 -1.60
C ALA A 78 3.92 -7.35 -2.40
N VAL A 79 4.58 -6.37 -1.79
CA VAL A 79 5.03 -5.15 -2.47
C VAL A 79 5.99 -5.47 -3.61
N LEU A 80 6.99 -6.34 -3.39
CA LEU A 80 7.92 -6.75 -4.45
C LEU A 80 7.20 -7.48 -5.59
N ALA A 81 6.20 -8.31 -5.28
CA ALA A 81 5.40 -9.01 -6.28
C ALA A 81 4.56 -8.06 -7.16
N THR A 82 4.28 -6.82 -6.71
CA THR A 82 3.62 -5.82 -7.56
C THR A 82 4.50 -5.34 -8.72
N GLY A 83 5.83 -5.47 -8.61
CA GLY A 83 6.80 -4.94 -9.57
C GLY A 83 6.91 -3.41 -9.60
N ILE A 84 6.24 -2.70 -8.67
CA ILE A 84 6.27 -1.23 -8.61
C ILE A 84 7.62 -0.71 -8.10
N PHE A 85 8.27 -1.45 -7.20
CA PHE A 85 9.55 -1.10 -6.59
C PHE A 85 10.59 -2.19 -6.85
N GLN A 86 11.84 -1.81 -7.01
CA GLN A 86 12.97 -2.72 -7.05
C GLN A 86 13.30 -3.23 -5.64
N GLN A 87 14.01 -4.37 -5.57
CA GLN A 87 14.35 -5.00 -4.28
C GLN A 87 15.17 -4.09 -3.36
N ASP A 88 16.05 -3.26 -3.91
CA ASP A 88 16.88 -2.33 -3.16
C ASP A 88 16.11 -1.06 -2.73
N GLU A 89 14.95 -0.77 -3.33
CA GLU A 89 14.09 0.36 -2.97
C GLU A 89 13.14 0.05 -1.80
N VAL A 90 12.87 -1.24 -1.53
CA VAL A 90 12.01 -1.66 -0.43
C VAL A 90 12.84 -1.93 0.82
N LYS A 91 12.58 -1.17 1.90
CA LYS A 91 13.23 -1.34 3.21
C LYS A 91 12.19 -1.77 4.25
N SER A 92 12.48 -2.84 4.98
CA SER A 92 11.67 -3.31 6.11
C SER A 92 12.19 -2.74 7.43
N GLU A 93 11.46 -2.94 8.53
CA GLU A 93 11.85 -2.50 9.88
C GLU A 93 13.26 -2.94 10.28
N ALA A 94 13.67 -4.15 9.89
CA ALA A 94 15.01 -4.67 10.14
C ALA A 94 16.14 -3.78 9.58
N PHE A 95 15.87 -2.97 8.55
CA PHE A 95 16.81 -2.00 8.03
C PHE A 95 16.74 -0.64 8.76
N ILE A 96 15.55 -0.26 9.24
CA ILE A 96 15.32 0.98 9.98
C ILE A 96 15.98 0.90 11.35
N ASP A 97 15.85 -0.23 12.07
CA ASP A 97 16.47 -0.41 13.38
C ASP A 97 18.00 -0.28 13.31
N ILE A 98 18.63 -0.90 12.28
CA ILE A 98 20.08 -0.78 12.03
C ILE A 98 20.50 0.68 11.77
N ALA A 99 19.61 1.49 11.15
CA ALA A 99 19.88 2.90 10.86
C ALA A 99 19.65 3.82 12.06
N LEU A 100 18.86 3.40 13.05
CA LEU A 100 18.59 4.16 14.28
C LEU A 100 19.55 3.82 15.43
N ASP A 101 20.22 2.66 15.36
CA ASP A 101 21.27 2.23 16.28
C ASP A 101 22.68 2.82 15.96
N ASN A 102 22.78 3.75 14.99
CA ASN A 102 24.03 4.44 14.62
C ASN A 102 23.96 5.97 14.81
#